data_AF-A0A2D6UDU6-F1
#
_entry.id   AF-A0A2D6UDU6-F1
#
_cell.length_a   1.000
_cell.length_b   1.000
_cell.length_c   1.000
_cell.angle_alpha   90.00
_cell.angle_beta   90.00
_cell.angle_gamma   90.00
#
_symmetry.space_group_name_H-M   'P 1'
#
loop_
_entity.id
_entity.type
_entity.pdbx_description
1 polymer ?
#
loop_
_entity_poly.entity_id
_entity_poly.type
_entity_poly.pdbx_seq_one_letter_code
_entity_poly.pdbx_strand_id
1 'polypeptide(L)'
;NLEFTAEENQALRRYMELGGFVYLDAGIKASFLGADLGHSYAAWEERPEVKEWFSQVFPEKAFIPLDRSHDLFRIFFKGLPKNADLKIETSQKRLPETVLTFVEQEKWPQGTYSFVGIKVKGRLACVASPICAMGWGRDEFGNWIPPISFRIRESAENFDENLKLASFTGGTFEVIREDGLKDIIYSESGQRPAWVQEPTGRWRIFKYYSGEEISNYAHAFYARLGMNVFLYALLN
;
A
#
# COMPACT_ATOMS: atom_id res chain seq x y z
N ASN A 1 -0.29 20.47 -1.50
CA ASN A 1 0.12 21.27 -2.67
C ASN A 1 1.52 20.84 -3.05
N LEU A 2 1.68 20.20 -4.21
CA LEU A 2 2.96 19.83 -4.80
C LEU A 2 3.32 20.87 -5.88
N GLU A 3 3.48 22.12 -5.46
CA GLU A 3 3.85 23.22 -6.36
C GLU A 3 5.34 23.48 -6.20
N PHE A 4 6.09 23.21 -7.28
CA PHE A 4 7.54 23.39 -7.33
C PHE A 4 7.89 24.30 -8.50
N THR A 5 8.93 25.11 -8.31
CA THR A 5 9.47 26.00 -9.34
C THR A 5 10.13 25.21 -10.48
N ALA A 6 10.35 25.86 -11.61
CA ALA A 6 11.03 25.23 -12.75
C ALA A 6 12.45 24.79 -12.38
N GLU A 7 13.14 25.60 -11.56
CA GLU A 7 14.48 25.32 -11.07
C GLU A 7 14.51 24.09 -10.15
N GLU A 8 13.54 23.96 -9.23
CA GLU A 8 13.40 22.77 -8.36
C GLU A 8 13.11 21.51 -9.18
N ASN A 9 12.22 21.59 -10.16
CA ASN A 9 11.92 20.48 -11.06
C ASN A 9 13.13 20.07 -11.90
N GLN A 10 13.90 21.04 -12.41
CA GLN A 10 15.13 20.77 -13.13
C GLN A 10 16.20 20.14 -12.23
N ALA A 11 16.32 20.61 -10.98
CA ALA A 11 17.24 20.05 -10.00
C ALA A 11 16.87 18.59 -9.66
N LEU A 12 15.58 18.31 -9.46
CA LEU A 12 15.06 16.97 -9.21
C LEU A 12 15.31 16.03 -10.40
N ARG A 13 15.04 16.50 -11.63
CA ARG A 13 15.35 15.75 -12.86
C ARG A 13 16.83 15.38 -12.91
N ARG A 14 17.72 16.37 -12.70
CA ARG A 14 19.17 16.18 -12.70
C ARG A 14 19.61 15.21 -11.60
N TYR A 15 19.06 15.33 -10.40
CA TYR A 15 19.35 14.42 -9.28
C TYR A 15 19.06 12.96 -9.67
N MET A 16 17.87 12.67 -10.21
CA MET A 16 17.50 11.32 -10.64
C MET A 16 18.35 10.81 -11.83
N GLU A 17 18.67 11.68 -12.79
CA GLU A 17 19.52 11.34 -13.93
C GLU A 17 20.98 11.05 -13.55
N LEU A 18 21.44 11.57 -12.41
CA LEU A 18 22.78 11.35 -11.84
C LEU A 18 22.83 10.17 -10.86
N GLY A 19 21.75 9.40 -10.74
CA GLY A 19 21.70 8.21 -9.88
C GLY A 19 20.95 8.41 -8.56
N GLY A 20 20.46 9.63 -8.29
CA GLY A 20 19.60 9.89 -7.13
C GLY A 20 18.32 9.04 -7.15
N PHE A 21 17.86 8.62 -5.97
CA PHE A 21 16.61 7.87 -5.81
C PHE A 21 15.59 8.70 -5.02
N VAL A 22 14.33 8.64 -5.45
CA VAL A 22 13.20 9.33 -4.81
C VAL A 22 12.20 8.31 -4.33
N TYR A 23 11.85 8.37 -3.04
CA TYR A 23 10.76 7.58 -2.48
C TYR A 23 9.62 8.50 -2.04
N LEU A 24 8.45 8.31 -2.65
CA LEU A 24 7.21 8.98 -2.31
C LEU A 24 6.34 8.05 -1.44
N ASP A 25 6.46 8.17 -0.13
CA ASP A 25 5.53 7.51 0.79
C ASP A 25 4.15 8.19 0.71
N ALA A 26 3.09 7.39 0.69
CA ALA A 26 1.72 7.84 0.38
C ALA A 26 1.57 8.55 -1.00
N GLY A 27 2.45 8.23 -1.95
CA GLY A 27 2.35 8.66 -3.35
C GLY A 27 1.27 7.91 -4.15
N ILE A 28 0.77 6.79 -3.62
CA ILE A 28 -0.40 6.05 -4.10
C ILE A 28 -1.53 6.20 -3.08
N LYS A 29 -2.74 6.48 -3.53
CA LYS A 29 -3.92 6.52 -2.66
C LYS A 29 -5.20 6.26 -3.46
N ALA A 30 -6.04 5.35 -2.97
CA ALA A 30 -7.37 5.16 -3.53
C ALA A 30 -8.26 6.39 -3.25
N SER A 31 -9.03 6.82 -4.24
CA SER A 31 -9.82 8.06 -4.20
C SER A 31 -10.80 8.13 -3.03
N PHE A 32 -11.44 7.01 -2.67
CA PHE A 32 -12.41 6.94 -1.57
C PHE A 32 -11.81 7.24 -0.18
N LEU A 33 -10.49 7.15 -0.02
CA LEU A 33 -9.79 7.49 1.22
C LEU A 33 -9.70 9.01 1.43
N GLY A 34 -10.01 9.85 0.43
CA GLY A 34 -10.07 11.30 0.59
C GLY A 34 -8.82 11.90 1.24
N ALA A 35 -8.97 12.57 2.39
CA ALA A 35 -7.87 13.12 3.19
C ALA A 35 -7.31 12.14 4.26
N ASP A 36 -7.91 10.96 4.43
CA ASP A 36 -7.53 10.02 5.49
C ASP A 36 -6.13 9.42 5.27
N LEU A 37 -5.28 9.51 6.29
CA LEU A 37 -3.93 8.94 6.30
C LEU A 37 -3.82 7.74 7.25
N GLY A 38 -4.91 7.34 7.91
CA GLY A 38 -4.96 6.21 8.84
C GLY A 38 -5.13 4.86 8.17
N HIS A 39 -5.44 4.82 6.87
CA HIS A 39 -5.75 3.60 6.13
C HIS A 39 -5.06 3.53 4.77
N SER A 40 -4.75 2.30 4.35
CA SER A 40 -4.13 2.00 3.07
C SER A 40 -5.02 1.08 2.25
N TYR A 41 -5.08 1.36 0.95
CA TYR A 41 -5.66 0.48 -0.06
C TYR A 41 -4.64 0.29 -1.18
N ALA A 42 -4.45 -0.95 -1.63
CA ALA A 42 -3.58 -1.24 -2.76
C ALA A 42 -4.22 -0.73 -4.06
N ALA A 43 -3.98 0.53 -4.37
CA ALA A 43 -4.23 1.11 -5.69
C ALA A 43 -2.97 0.97 -6.54
N TRP A 44 -3.11 0.77 -7.84
CA TRP A 44 -1.98 0.53 -8.75
C TRP A 44 -1.65 1.72 -9.64
N GLU A 45 -2.04 2.90 -9.17
CA GLU A 45 -1.82 4.19 -9.81
C GLU A 45 -1.38 5.21 -8.77
N GLU A 46 -0.50 6.10 -9.18
CA GLU A 46 -0.08 7.26 -8.39
C GLU A 46 -1.25 8.23 -8.19
N ARG A 47 -1.13 9.05 -7.15
CA ARG A 47 -2.08 10.13 -6.92
C ARG A 47 -2.06 11.16 -8.06
N PRO A 48 -3.21 11.79 -8.39
CA PRO A 48 -3.28 12.80 -9.44
C PRO A 48 -2.25 13.92 -9.27
N GLU A 49 -2.01 14.39 -8.04
CA GLU A 49 -1.06 15.47 -7.78
C GLU A 49 0.40 15.03 -8.01
N VAL A 50 0.72 13.75 -7.77
CA VAL A 50 2.03 13.17 -8.06
C VAL A 50 2.22 13.01 -9.57
N LYS A 51 1.19 12.54 -10.27
CA LYS A 51 1.19 12.43 -11.74
C LYS A 51 1.42 13.79 -12.41
N GLU A 52 0.65 14.79 -11.98
CA GLU A 52 0.75 16.15 -12.49
C GLU A 52 2.14 16.74 -12.26
N TRP A 53 2.67 16.61 -11.05
CA TRP A 53 4.03 17.07 -10.74
C TRP A 53 5.10 16.36 -11.59
N PHE A 54 5.08 15.03 -11.67
CA PHE A 54 6.09 14.29 -12.43
C PHE A 54 5.97 14.49 -13.94
N SER A 55 4.81 14.88 -14.46
CA SER A 55 4.68 15.29 -15.87
C SER A 55 5.46 16.57 -16.19
N GLN A 56 5.77 17.40 -15.19
CA GLN A 56 6.63 18.59 -15.34
C GLN A 56 8.11 18.23 -15.26
N VAL A 57 8.47 17.19 -14.49
CA VAL A 57 9.86 16.74 -14.30
C VAL A 57 10.32 15.85 -15.46
N PHE A 58 9.49 14.88 -15.84
CA PHE A 58 9.71 13.94 -16.93
C PHE A 58 8.44 13.78 -17.80
N PRO A 59 8.15 14.74 -18.71
CA PRO A 59 6.96 14.71 -19.57
C PRO A 59 6.84 13.43 -20.42
N GLU A 60 7.97 12.78 -20.72
CA GLU A 60 8.07 11.59 -21.54
C GLU A 60 7.93 10.27 -20.75
N LYS A 61 7.69 10.33 -19.44
CA LYS A 61 7.64 9.15 -18.56
C LYS A 61 6.31 9.10 -17.80
N ALA A 62 5.89 7.89 -17.48
CA ALA A 62 4.77 7.62 -16.61
C ALA A 62 5.20 6.66 -15.50
N PHE A 63 4.50 6.74 -14.36
CA PHE A 63 4.59 5.71 -13.34
C PHE A 63 4.02 4.41 -13.88
N ILE A 64 4.73 3.30 -13.62
CA ILE A 64 4.30 1.96 -13.99
C ILE A 64 4.26 1.08 -12.73
N PRO A 65 3.27 0.18 -12.60
CA PRO A 65 3.26 -0.86 -11.58
C PRO A 65 4.58 -1.62 -11.53
N LEU A 66 5.14 -1.79 -10.33
CA LEU A 66 6.29 -2.65 -10.12
C LEU A 66 5.84 -4.10 -10.07
N ASP A 67 6.54 -4.95 -10.84
CA ASP A 67 6.39 -6.39 -10.75
C ASP A 67 6.75 -6.89 -9.34
N ARG A 68 6.03 -7.88 -8.84
CA ARG A 68 6.25 -8.43 -7.49
C ARG A 68 7.58 -9.13 -7.31
N SER A 69 8.15 -9.62 -8.41
CA SER A 69 9.48 -10.21 -8.44
C SER A 69 10.59 -9.17 -8.44
N HIS A 70 10.26 -7.87 -8.52
CA HIS A 70 11.24 -6.79 -8.52
C HIS A 70 12.14 -6.87 -7.28
N ASP A 71 13.44 -6.70 -7.49
CA ASP A 71 14.44 -6.94 -6.45
C ASP A 71 14.29 -6.03 -5.24
N LEU A 72 13.70 -4.84 -5.44
CA LEU A 72 13.29 -3.93 -4.35
C LEU A 72 12.56 -4.68 -3.23
N PHE A 73 11.66 -5.63 -3.52
CA PHE A 73 10.89 -6.32 -2.49
C PHE A 73 11.67 -7.41 -1.73
N ARG A 74 12.90 -7.72 -2.15
CA ARG A 74 13.66 -8.87 -1.65
C ARG A 74 15.16 -8.62 -1.47
N ILE A 75 15.60 -7.37 -1.58
CA ILE A 75 17.02 -7.01 -1.55
C ILE A 75 17.68 -7.32 -0.20
N PHE A 76 16.94 -7.18 0.91
CA PHE A 76 17.44 -7.49 2.25
C PHE A 76 16.53 -8.47 2.99
N PHE A 77 15.28 -8.10 3.22
CA PHE A 77 14.27 -9.00 3.75
C PHE A 77 13.55 -9.72 2.61
N LYS A 78 13.42 -11.04 2.72
CA LYS A 78 12.74 -11.88 1.74
C LYS A 78 11.46 -12.46 2.34
N GLY A 79 10.34 -12.24 1.67
CA GLY A 79 9.03 -12.72 2.11
C GLY A 79 8.47 -11.95 3.32
N LEU A 80 7.40 -12.48 3.89
CA LEU A 80 6.67 -11.85 4.99
C LEU A 80 7.34 -12.09 6.36
N PRO A 81 7.08 -11.25 7.37
CA PRO A 81 7.45 -11.54 8.76
C PRO A 81 6.93 -12.90 9.22
N LYS A 82 7.73 -13.64 9.95
CA LYS A 82 7.32 -14.83 10.70
C LYS A 82 7.21 -14.48 12.17
N ASN A 83 6.48 -15.27 12.95
CA ASN A 83 6.40 -15.06 14.40
C ASN A 83 7.78 -15.00 15.09
N ALA A 84 8.78 -15.73 14.58
CA ALA A 84 10.16 -15.69 15.07
C ALA A 84 10.85 -14.32 14.84
N ASP A 85 10.40 -13.55 13.86
CA ASP A 85 10.96 -12.24 13.51
C ASP A 85 10.47 -11.11 14.43
N LEU A 86 9.30 -11.28 15.04
CA LEU A 86 8.58 -10.21 15.75
C LEU A 86 9.14 -9.90 17.14
N LYS A 87 10.12 -10.68 17.64
CA LYS A 87 10.71 -10.58 18.98
C LYS A 87 9.66 -10.40 20.10
N ILE A 88 8.54 -11.10 19.97
CA ILE A 88 7.44 -11.10 20.93
C ILE A 88 7.79 -11.89 22.18
N GLU A 89 7.39 -11.38 23.34
CA GLU A 89 7.57 -12.04 24.64
C GLU A 89 6.73 -13.32 24.72
N THR A 90 7.12 -14.25 25.59
CA THR A 90 6.42 -15.54 25.78
C THR A 90 4.97 -15.36 26.24
N SER A 91 4.67 -14.26 26.95
CA SER A 91 3.35 -13.86 27.42
C SER A 91 2.45 -13.29 26.32
N GLN A 92 3.02 -12.81 25.21
CA GLN A 92 2.27 -12.17 24.13
C GLN A 92 1.66 -13.20 23.18
N LYS A 93 0.45 -12.93 22.72
CA LYS A 93 -0.22 -13.77 21.71
C LYS A 93 0.53 -13.66 20.38
N ARG A 94 0.69 -14.80 19.73
CA ARG A 94 1.26 -14.89 18.39
C ARG A 94 0.16 -14.74 17.35
N LEU A 95 0.52 -14.22 16.18
CA LEU A 95 -0.43 -14.18 15.07
C LEU A 95 -0.78 -15.63 14.66
N PRO A 96 -2.07 -16.00 14.61
CA PRO A 96 -2.47 -17.34 14.19
C PRO A 96 -1.99 -17.67 12.78
N GLU A 97 -1.63 -18.93 12.53
CA GLU A 97 -1.13 -19.40 11.24
C GLU A 97 -2.16 -19.21 10.11
N THR A 98 -3.45 -19.29 10.41
CA THR A 98 -4.53 -19.02 9.46
C THR A 98 -4.55 -17.56 9.01
N VAL A 99 -4.27 -16.61 9.91
CA VAL A 99 -4.17 -15.18 9.57
C VAL A 99 -2.88 -14.92 8.79
N LEU A 100 -1.76 -15.55 9.18
CA LEU A 100 -0.53 -15.50 8.40
C LEU A 100 -0.75 -16.01 6.97
N THR A 101 -1.41 -17.16 6.81
CA THR A 101 -1.74 -17.75 5.51
C THR A 101 -2.68 -16.85 4.71
N PHE A 102 -3.66 -16.22 5.35
CA PHE A 102 -4.52 -15.24 4.70
C PHE A 102 -3.71 -14.02 4.25
N VAL A 103 -2.86 -13.47 5.11
CA VAL A 103 -2.02 -12.31 4.77
C VAL A 103 -1.02 -12.68 3.68
N GLU A 104 -0.49 -13.90 3.69
CA GLU A 104 0.22 -14.46 2.55
C GLU A 104 -0.70 -14.43 1.34
N GLN A 105 -1.75 -15.23 1.23
CA GLN A 105 -2.57 -15.29 0.01
C GLN A 105 -3.12 -13.93 -0.49
N GLU A 106 -3.57 -13.06 0.43
CA GLU A 106 -4.12 -11.73 0.14
C GLU A 106 -3.02 -10.69 -0.11
N LYS A 107 -1.79 -10.87 0.43
CA LYS A 107 -0.66 -9.92 0.32
C LYS A 107 0.62 -10.45 -0.37
N TRP A 108 0.67 -11.73 -0.78
CA TRP A 108 1.85 -12.47 -1.25
C TRP A 108 1.57 -13.93 -1.74
N PRO A 109 1.93 -14.37 -2.96
CA PRO A 109 2.54 -13.63 -4.05
C PRO A 109 1.50 -12.85 -4.86
N GLN A 110 0.23 -12.90 -4.43
CA GLN A 110 -1.01 -12.25 -4.91
C GLN A 110 -1.28 -10.77 -4.60
N GLY A 111 -0.52 -10.17 -3.67
CA GLY A 111 -0.93 -8.89 -3.06
C GLY A 111 0.18 -8.07 -2.45
N THR A 112 1.23 -7.83 -3.23
CA THR A 112 2.18 -6.75 -2.95
C THR A 112 1.49 -5.52 -2.38
N TYR A 113 2.18 -4.88 -1.43
CA TYR A 113 1.97 -3.45 -1.27
C TYR A 113 2.23 -2.83 -2.64
N SER A 114 1.23 -2.14 -3.19
CA SER A 114 1.35 -1.62 -4.54
C SER A 114 2.48 -0.60 -4.58
N PHE A 115 3.42 -0.77 -5.49
CA PHE A 115 4.38 0.28 -5.81
C PHE A 115 4.23 0.57 -7.29
N VAL A 116 4.28 1.85 -7.61
CA VAL A 116 4.44 2.34 -8.97
C VAL A 116 5.76 3.10 -9.03
N GLY A 117 6.43 3.09 -10.17
CA GLY A 117 7.74 3.73 -10.27
C GLY A 117 8.08 4.23 -11.65
N ILE A 118 9.09 5.08 -11.71
CA ILE A 118 9.62 5.66 -12.94
C ILE A 118 11.05 5.18 -13.15
N LYS A 119 11.33 4.72 -14.37
CA LYS A 119 12.69 4.36 -14.80
C LYS A 119 13.38 5.53 -15.51
N VAL A 120 14.55 5.91 -15.03
CA VAL A 120 15.44 6.92 -15.63
C VAL A 120 16.74 6.21 -16.02
N LYS A 121 17.14 6.33 -17.30
CA LYS A 121 18.31 5.63 -17.86
C LYS A 121 18.32 4.12 -17.57
N GLY A 122 17.14 3.48 -17.65
CA GLY A 122 16.98 2.03 -17.42
C GLY A 122 16.88 1.60 -15.95
N ARG A 123 17.24 2.46 -15.00
CA ARG A 123 17.15 2.19 -13.56
C ARG A 123 15.86 2.74 -12.97
N LEU A 124 15.28 2.03 -12.01
CA LEU A 124 14.22 2.55 -11.15
C LEU A 124 14.75 3.73 -10.31
N ALA A 125 14.32 4.95 -10.61
CA ALA A 125 14.83 6.17 -9.99
C ALA A 125 13.82 6.85 -9.05
N CYS A 126 12.54 6.56 -9.22
CA CYS A 126 11.48 7.01 -8.31
C CYS A 126 10.51 5.87 -8.06
N VAL A 127 10.04 5.74 -6.82
CA VAL A 127 8.92 4.88 -6.44
C VAL A 127 7.90 5.63 -5.61
N ALA A 128 6.63 5.31 -5.81
CA ALA A 128 5.51 5.74 -4.99
C ALA A 128 4.81 4.51 -4.41
N SER A 129 4.47 4.58 -3.12
CA SER A 129 3.74 3.53 -2.40
C SER A 129 2.49 4.10 -1.72
N PRO A 130 1.55 3.25 -1.27
CA PRO A 130 0.66 3.63 -0.19
C PRO A 130 1.47 3.96 1.05
N ILE A 131 0.82 4.53 2.06
CA ILE A 131 1.48 4.87 3.31
C ILE A 131 2.11 3.62 3.97
N CYS A 132 3.43 3.65 4.08
CA CYS A 132 4.26 2.66 4.74
C CYS A 132 4.79 3.23 6.07
N ALA A 133 5.05 4.54 6.14
CA ALA A 133 5.63 5.16 7.34
C ALA A 133 4.71 5.08 8.57
N MET A 134 3.40 4.88 8.38
CA MET A 134 2.46 4.58 9.48
C MET A 134 2.91 3.37 10.33
N GLY A 135 3.68 2.46 9.73
CA GLY A 135 4.21 1.28 10.40
C GLY A 135 5.49 1.49 11.18
N TRP A 136 6.05 2.70 11.25
CA TRP A 136 7.41 2.91 11.78
C TRP A 136 7.46 3.65 13.12
N GLY A 137 6.34 4.20 13.58
CA GLY A 137 6.29 4.99 14.81
C GLY A 137 6.41 4.11 16.06
N ARG A 138 7.22 4.56 17.02
CA ARG A 138 7.23 4.05 18.39
C ARG A 138 7.02 5.18 19.40
N ASP A 139 6.34 4.88 20.49
CA ASP A 139 6.21 5.81 21.62
C ASP A 139 7.50 5.86 22.46
N GLU A 140 7.50 6.71 23.49
CA GLU A 140 8.65 6.88 24.40
C GLU A 140 9.00 5.62 25.22
N PHE A 141 8.08 4.65 25.28
CA PHE A 141 8.27 3.36 25.95
C PHE A 141 8.65 2.25 24.97
N GLY A 142 8.79 2.56 23.68
CA GLY A 142 9.19 1.64 22.63
C GLY A 142 8.06 0.79 22.05
N ASN A 143 6.80 1.05 22.42
CA ASN A 143 5.63 0.39 21.84
C ASN A 143 5.32 0.97 20.46
N TRP A 144 4.78 0.14 19.58
CA TRP A 144 4.38 0.60 18.25
C TRP A 144 3.15 1.51 18.28
N ILE A 145 3.23 2.62 17.53
CA ILE A 145 2.12 3.56 17.36
C ILE A 145 2.02 4.05 15.90
N PRO A 146 0.81 4.29 15.38
CA PRO A 146 -0.48 3.93 15.95
C PRO A 146 -0.78 2.42 15.81
N PRO A 147 -1.75 1.86 16.55
CA PRO A 147 -2.21 0.50 16.31
C PRO A 147 -2.67 0.29 14.86
N ILE A 148 -2.28 -0.83 14.25
CA ILE A 148 -2.63 -1.15 12.86
C ILE A 148 -3.56 -2.35 12.81
N SER A 149 -4.66 -2.18 12.08
CA SER A 149 -5.63 -3.25 11.79
C SER A 149 -5.43 -3.79 10.38
N PHE A 150 -5.76 -5.07 10.19
CA PHE A 150 -5.81 -5.68 8.87
C PHE A 150 -7.22 -5.70 8.31
N ARG A 151 -7.31 -5.35 7.02
CA ARG A 151 -8.56 -5.44 6.26
C ARG A 151 -8.62 -6.78 5.56
N ILE A 152 -9.74 -7.47 5.75
CA ILE A 152 -10.08 -8.75 5.11
C ILE A 152 -11.33 -8.53 4.27
N ARG A 153 -11.30 -9.00 3.02
CA ARG A 153 -12.53 -9.13 2.21
C ARG A 153 -13.23 -10.40 2.65
N GLU A 154 -14.38 -10.30 3.30
CA GLU A 154 -15.12 -11.49 3.72
C GLU A 154 -16.23 -11.85 2.74
N SER A 155 -16.45 -13.15 2.59
CA SER A 155 -17.56 -13.71 1.86
C SER A 155 -18.32 -14.66 2.76
N ALA A 156 -19.64 -14.68 2.67
CA ALA A 156 -20.48 -15.71 3.26
C ALA A 156 -21.57 -16.12 2.26
N GLU A 157 -22.28 -17.20 2.60
CA GLU A 157 -23.47 -17.63 1.86
C GLU A 157 -24.48 -16.47 1.81
N ASN A 158 -25.10 -16.25 0.65
CA ASN A 158 -26.08 -15.20 0.37
C ASN A 158 -25.56 -13.74 0.38
N PHE A 159 -24.26 -13.49 0.51
CA PHE A 159 -23.73 -12.11 0.41
C PHE A 159 -24.01 -11.47 -0.95
N ASP A 160 -23.87 -12.23 -2.03
CA ASP A 160 -24.10 -11.73 -3.38
C ASP A 160 -25.56 -11.30 -3.61
N GLU A 161 -26.53 -11.95 -2.97
CA GLU A 161 -27.95 -11.61 -3.07
C GLU A 161 -28.30 -10.45 -2.13
N ASN A 162 -27.84 -10.52 -0.88
CA ASN A 162 -28.17 -9.54 0.14
C ASN A 162 -27.53 -8.17 -0.14
N LEU A 163 -26.25 -8.13 -0.55
CA LEU A 163 -25.54 -6.87 -0.79
C LEU A 163 -26.01 -6.16 -2.06
N LYS A 164 -26.48 -6.90 -3.07
CA LYS A 164 -27.10 -6.29 -4.28
C LYS A 164 -28.38 -5.52 -3.97
N LEU A 165 -29.14 -5.98 -2.98
CA LEU A 165 -30.41 -5.38 -2.58
C LEU A 165 -30.25 -4.38 -1.43
N ALA A 166 -29.07 -4.32 -0.81
CA ALA A 166 -28.80 -3.41 0.29
C ALA A 166 -28.74 -1.96 -0.21
N SER A 167 -29.50 -1.09 0.44
CA SER A 167 -29.30 0.35 0.32
C SER A 167 -28.03 0.74 1.08
N PHE A 168 -27.14 1.48 0.42
CA PHE A 168 -25.94 2.05 1.07
C PHE A 168 -25.98 3.57 1.04
N THR A 169 -25.38 4.15 2.08
CA THR A 169 -25.01 5.57 2.10
C THR A 169 -23.59 5.73 1.56
N GLY A 170 -23.30 6.87 0.93
CA GLY A 170 -21.97 7.19 0.40
C GLY A 170 -21.85 7.10 -1.12
N GLY A 171 -20.61 7.24 -1.59
CA GLY A 171 -20.25 7.26 -3.01
C GLY A 171 -19.83 5.89 -3.55
N THR A 172 -19.73 5.83 -4.87
CA THR A 172 -19.18 4.69 -5.62
C THR A 172 -17.82 5.09 -6.18
N PHE A 173 -16.81 4.25 -5.98
CA PHE A 173 -15.44 4.54 -6.39
C PHE A 173 -14.87 3.36 -7.17
N GLU A 174 -14.35 3.63 -8.36
CA GLU A 174 -13.60 2.63 -9.12
C GLU A 174 -12.15 2.59 -8.64
N VAL A 175 -11.64 1.38 -8.40
CA VAL A 175 -10.22 1.18 -8.08
C VAL A 175 -9.63 0.12 -8.99
N ILE A 176 -8.55 0.49 -9.67
CA ILE A 176 -7.83 -0.39 -10.59
C ILE A 176 -6.97 -1.38 -9.81
N ARG A 177 -7.13 -2.66 -10.12
CA ARG A 177 -6.32 -3.77 -9.66
C ARG A 177 -5.04 -3.88 -10.49
N GLU A 178 -4.11 -4.69 -10.01
CA GLU A 178 -2.87 -5.01 -10.72
C GLU A 178 -3.11 -5.55 -12.13
N ASP A 179 -4.14 -6.40 -12.29
CA ASP A 179 -4.54 -7.02 -13.55
C ASP A 179 -5.25 -6.05 -14.51
N GLY A 180 -5.39 -4.76 -14.12
CA GLY A 180 -6.10 -3.74 -14.88
C GLY A 180 -7.62 -3.80 -14.75
N LEU A 181 -8.16 -4.81 -14.08
CA LEU A 181 -9.60 -4.91 -13.81
C LEU A 181 -10.00 -3.96 -12.67
N LYS A 182 -11.31 -3.69 -12.57
CA LYS A 182 -11.84 -2.69 -11.64
C LYS A 182 -12.63 -3.34 -10.52
N ASP A 183 -12.24 -3.04 -9.28
CA ASP A 183 -13.10 -3.21 -8.12
C ASP A 183 -14.01 -1.97 -8.01
N ILE A 184 -15.29 -2.17 -7.68
CA ILE A 184 -16.22 -1.09 -7.35
C ILE A 184 -16.37 -1.04 -5.83
N ILE A 185 -15.90 0.06 -5.24
CA ILE A 185 -15.90 0.29 -3.81
C ILE A 185 -17.05 1.20 -3.43
N TYR A 186 -17.80 0.79 -2.41
CA TYR A 186 -18.91 1.54 -1.85
C TYR A 186 -18.53 2.02 -0.46
N SER A 187 -18.51 3.35 -0.29
CA SER A 187 -18.05 3.98 0.95
C SER A 187 -18.55 5.41 1.06
N GLU A 188 -18.72 5.91 2.28
CA GLU A 188 -18.66 7.34 2.51
C GLU A 188 -17.21 7.83 2.35
N SER A 189 -17.03 9.03 1.78
CA SER A 189 -15.69 9.60 1.56
C SER A 189 -14.98 9.80 2.90
N GLY A 190 -13.74 9.32 3.01
CA GLY A 190 -12.95 9.41 4.24
C GLY A 190 -13.37 8.43 5.34
N GLN A 191 -14.30 7.51 5.05
CA GLN A 191 -14.66 6.41 5.96
C GLN A 191 -14.04 5.09 5.50
N ARG A 192 -14.02 4.11 6.41
CA ARG A 192 -13.63 2.75 6.05
C ARG A 192 -14.66 2.19 5.06
N PRO A 193 -14.23 1.62 3.92
CA PRO A 193 -15.15 1.07 2.94
C PRO A 193 -15.95 -0.07 3.55
N ALA A 194 -17.24 -0.15 3.19
CA ALA A 194 -18.16 -1.14 3.74
C ALA A 194 -18.15 -2.44 2.93
N TRP A 195 -18.19 -2.33 1.59
CA TRP A 195 -18.14 -3.50 0.71
C TRP A 195 -17.56 -3.17 -0.68
N VAL A 196 -17.23 -4.23 -1.39
CA VAL A 196 -16.64 -4.22 -2.74
C VAL A 196 -17.42 -5.16 -3.65
N GLN A 197 -17.64 -4.72 -4.87
CA GLN A 197 -17.96 -5.59 -6.00
C GLN A 197 -16.69 -5.84 -6.80
N GLU A 198 -16.25 -7.10 -6.85
CA GLU A 198 -15.10 -7.53 -7.64
C GLU A 198 -15.43 -7.55 -9.15
N PRO A 199 -14.44 -7.57 -10.06
CA PRO A 199 -14.66 -7.64 -11.51
C PRO A 199 -15.53 -8.81 -11.96
N THR A 200 -15.54 -9.88 -11.18
CA THR A 200 -16.35 -11.10 -11.39
C THR A 200 -17.84 -10.89 -11.09
N GLY A 201 -18.22 -9.74 -10.51
CA GLY A 201 -19.57 -9.46 -10.02
C GLY A 201 -19.86 -9.95 -8.60
N ARG A 202 -18.87 -10.59 -7.95
CA ARG A 202 -18.97 -11.09 -6.57
C ARG A 202 -18.92 -9.92 -5.57
N TRP A 203 -19.76 -10.00 -4.55
CA TRP A 203 -19.85 -9.01 -3.48
C TRP A 203 -19.18 -9.51 -2.21
N ARG A 204 -18.36 -8.65 -1.60
CA ARG A 204 -17.66 -8.95 -0.35
C ARG A 204 -17.71 -7.75 0.57
N ILE A 205 -17.75 -8.00 1.87
CA ILE A 205 -17.64 -6.93 2.88
C ILE A 205 -16.18 -6.72 3.25
N PHE A 206 -15.81 -5.50 3.60
CA PHE A 206 -14.52 -5.25 4.24
C PHE A 206 -14.67 -5.33 5.75
N LYS A 207 -13.99 -6.29 6.37
CA LYS A 207 -13.92 -6.41 7.82
C LYS A 207 -12.52 -6.08 8.30
N TYR A 208 -12.45 -5.32 9.38
CA TYR A 208 -11.19 -4.88 9.98
C TYR A 208 -10.94 -5.68 11.26
N TYR A 209 -9.80 -6.36 11.27
CA TYR A 209 -9.33 -7.13 12.41
C TYR A 209 -8.22 -6.36 13.10
N SER A 210 -8.41 -6.10 14.40
CA SER A 210 -7.45 -5.43 15.28
C SER A 210 -6.98 -6.39 16.36
N GLY A 211 -5.78 -6.14 16.87
CA GLY A 211 -5.16 -6.93 17.93
C GLY A 211 -3.70 -6.53 18.06
N GLU A 212 -3.11 -6.75 19.23
CA GLU A 212 -1.70 -6.46 19.47
C GLU A 212 -0.82 -7.29 18.52
N GLU A 213 -1.16 -8.56 18.31
CA GLU A 213 -0.47 -9.48 17.42
C GLU A 213 -0.55 -9.06 15.94
N ILE A 214 -1.70 -8.52 15.52
CA ILE A 214 -1.90 -7.99 14.16
C ILE A 214 -1.08 -6.72 13.97
N SER A 215 -1.14 -5.82 14.96
CA SER A 215 -0.41 -4.56 14.94
C SER A 215 1.10 -4.82 14.89
N ASN A 216 1.64 -5.64 15.80
CA ASN A 216 3.06 -6.00 15.86
C ASN A 216 3.56 -6.58 14.53
N TYR A 217 2.77 -7.48 13.93
CA TYR A 217 3.08 -8.03 12.63
C TYR A 217 3.08 -6.96 11.53
N ALA A 218 2.08 -6.07 11.51
CA ALA A 218 1.97 -5.01 10.51
C ALA A 218 3.16 -4.03 10.57
N HIS A 219 3.55 -3.61 11.79
CA HIS A 219 4.73 -2.76 11.98
C HIS A 219 6.01 -3.44 11.49
N ALA A 220 6.20 -4.73 11.81
CA ALA A 220 7.34 -5.48 11.30
C ALA A 220 7.33 -5.58 9.76
N PHE A 221 6.16 -5.81 9.15
CA PHE A 221 6.00 -5.86 7.69
C PHE A 221 6.40 -4.53 7.05
N TYR A 222 5.85 -3.40 7.52
CA TYR A 222 6.16 -2.08 6.98
C TYR A 222 7.61 -1.66 7.21
N ALA A 223 8.19 -1.98 8.37
CA ALA A 223 9.59 -1.70 8.64
C ALA A 223 10.51 -2.47 7.69
N ARG A 224 10.20 -3.76 7.41
CA ARG A 224 10.94 -4.56 6.42
C ARG A 224 10.84 -3.97 5.01
N LEU A 225 9.65 -3.56 4.60
CA LEU A 225 9.42 -2.95 3.30
C LEU A 225 10.18 -1.62 3.16
N GLY A 226 10.14 -0.77 4.18
CA GLY A 226 10.92 0.48 4.21
C GLY A 226 12.43 0.24 4.14
N MET A 227 12.96 -0.74 4.88
CA MET A 227 14.38 -1.11 4.83
C MET A 227 14.79 -1.62 3.45
N ASN A 228 13.93 -2.41 2.81
CA ASN A 228 14.12 -2.89 1.45
C ASN A 228 14.17 -1.73 0.43
N VAL A 229 13.25 -0.76 0.51
CA VAL A 229 13.29 0.46 -0.33
C VAL A 229 14.58 1.24 -0.10
N PHE A 230 14.95 1.44 1.17
CA PHE A 230 16.15 2.19 1.55
C PHE A 230 17.43 1.52 1.03
N LEU A 231 17.59 0.21 1.23
CA LEU A 231 18.76 -0.51 0.73
C LEU A 231 18.78 -0.59 -0.79
N TYR A 232 17.62 -0.71 -1.45
CA TYR A 232 17.55 -0.62 -2.90
C TYR A 232 18.09 0.72 -3.41
N ALA A 233 17.65 1.82 -2.80
CA ALA A 233 18.07 3.18 -3.14
C ALA A 233 19.58 3.43 -2.97
N LEU A 234 20.21 2.76 -2.00
CA LEU A 234 21.65 2.88 -1.75
C LEU A 234 22.51 1.99 -2.67
N LEU A 235 21.97 0.85 -3.10
CA LEU A 235 22.73 -0.17 -3.82
C LEU A 235 22.58 -0.12 -5.34
N ASN A 236 21.57 0.59 -5.86
CA ASN A 236 21.26 0.66 -7.29
C ASN A 236 21.08 2.10 -7.74
#